data_AF-A0A945BVP4-F1
#
_entry.id   AF-A0A945BVP4-F1
#
_cell.length_a   1.000
_cell.length_b   1.000
_cell.length_c   1.000
_cell.angle_alpha   90.00
_cell.angle_beta   90.00
_cell.angle_gamma   90.00
#
_symmetry.space_group_name_H-M   'P 1'
#
loop_
_entity.id
_entity.type
_entity.pdbx_description
1 polymer ?
#
loop_
_entity_poly.entity_id
_entity_poly.type
_entity_poly.pdbx_seq_one_letter_code
_entity_poly.pdbx_strand_id
1 'polypeptide(L)'
;MNIKIRNTLTEIISAAIAIIWMYSKLNAAANMSITSITQVLVQGIGISILAAIFFAIVIAIVSAIMTQSKEKNVVDERDNIIEFYALRLSSVIFGISLVIILTLLGWFNLPINFGIIAITFSVFLASICSTFLKIYLYK
;
A
#
# COMPACT_ATOMS: atom_id res chain seq x y z
N MET A 1 18.35 -7.81 -11.52
CA MET A 1 16.94 -7.36 -11.40
C MET A 1 16.97 -5.85 -11.34
N ASN A 2 16.21 -5.14 -12.19
CA ASN A 2 16.21 -3.68 -12.23
C ASN A 2 15.92 -3.09 -10.83
N ILE A 3 16.73 -2.13 -10.35
CA ILE A 3 16.53 -1.40 -9.07
C ILE A 3 15.07 -0.99 -8.90
N LYS A 4 14.41 -0.54 -9.99
CA LYS A 4 13.03 -0.06 -9.98
C LYS A 4 12.05 -1.17 -9.60
N ILE A 5 12.20 -2.37 -10.16
CA ILE A 5 11.38 -3.55 -9.84
C ILE A 5 11.60 -3.98 -8.38
N ARG A 6 12.83 -3.90 -7.88
CA ARG A 6 13.16 -4.25 -6.49
C ARG A 6 12.55 -3.28 -5.48
N ASN A 7 12.58 -1.99 -5.78
CA ASN A 7 11.95 -0.97 -4.94
C ASN A 7 10.42 -1.13 -4.95
N THR A 8 9.81 -1.42 -6.10
CA THR A 8 8.35 -1.71 -6.15
C THR A 8 7.95 -2.97 -5.39
N LEU A 9 8.76 -4.03 -5.41
CA LEU A 9 8.48 -5.24 -4.60
C LEU A 9 8.53 -4.95 -3.10
N THR A 10 9.37 -3.99 -2.69
CA THR A 10 9.49 -3.56 -1.30
C THR A 10 8.21 -2.90 -0.79
N GLU A 11 7.61 -2.05 -1.62
CA GLU A 11 6.33 -1.39 -1.33
C GLU A 11 5.19 -2.41 -1.15
N ILE A 12 5.17 -3.48 -1.95
CA ILE A 12 4.16 -4.54 -1.82
C ILE A 12 4.33 -5.30 -0.50
N ILE A 13 5.57 -5.66 -0.16
CA ILE A 13 5.87 -6.40 1.07
C ILE A 13 5.52 -5.57 2.31
N SER A 14 5.88 -4.29 2.34
CA SER A 14 5.56 -3.41 3.47
C SER A 14 4.04 -3.22 3.64
N ALA A 15 3.31 -3.04 2.54
CA ALA A 15 1.85 -2.98 2.56
C ALA A 15 1.22 -4.29 3.05
N ALA A 16 1.73 -5.45 2.60
CA ALA A 16 1.24 -6.77 3.01
C ALA A 16 1.45 -7.01 4.51
N ILE A 17 2.61 -6.65 5.06
CA ILE A 17 2.88 -6.77 6.51
C ILE A 17 1.89 -5.94 7.32
N ALA A 18 1.63 -4.70 6.89
CA ALA A 18 0.68 -3.83 7.56
C ALA A 18 -0.75 -4.40 7.52
N ILE A 19 -1.18 -4.93 6.37
CA ILE A 19 -2.48 -5.60 6.21
C ILE A 19 -2.61 -6.79 7.16
N ILE A 20 -1.62 -7.69 7.18
CA ILE A 20 -1.63 -8.88 8.03
C ILE A 20 -1.69 -8.48 9.51
N TRP A 21 -0.91 -7.47 9.90
CA TRP A 21 -0.90 -6.98 11.27
C TRP A 21 -2.24 -6.37 11.67
N MET A 22 -2.81 -5.48 10.85
CA MET A 22 -4.12 -4.88 11.11
C MET A 22 -5.21 -5.95 11.18
N TYR A 23 -5.22 -6.90 10.25
CA TYR A 23 -6.16 -8.01 10.25
C TYR A 23 -6.09 -8.81 11.56
N SER A 24 -4.88 -9.10 12.05
CA SER A 24 -4.69 -9.83 13.31
C SER A 24 -5.24 -9.08 14.53
N LYS A 25 -5.20 -7.73 14.52
CA LYS A 25 -5.66 -6.87 15.61
C LYS A 25 -7.12 -6.49 15.52
N LEU A 26 -7.74 -6.62 14.34
CA LEU A 26 -9.15 -6.35 14.09
C LEU A 26 -10.04 -7.60 14.20
N ASN A 27 -9.54 -8.70 14.77
CA ASN A 27 -10.26 -9.97 14.87
C ASN A 27 -11.57 -9.89 15.69
N ALA A 28 -11.72 -8.86 16.52
CA ALA A 28 -12.94 -8.58 17.28
C ALA A 28 -13.62 -7.25 16.86
N ALA A 29 -13.43 -6.80 15.61
CA ALA A 29 -13.92 -5.50 15.12
C ALA A 29 -15.42 -5.23 15.37
N ALA A 30 -16.24 -6.28 15.44
CA ALA A 30 -17.66 -6.16 15.76
C ALA A 30 -17.93 -5.64 17.18
N ASN A 31 -17.04 -5.95 18.13
CA ASN A 31 -17.19 -5.62 19.56
C ASN A 31 -16.24 -4.50 20.01
N MET A 32 -15.40 -4.00 19.11
CA MET A 32 -14.44 -2.94 19.38
C MET A 32 -15.09 -1.55 19.24
N SER A 33 -14.63 -0.60 20.07
CA SER A 33 -15.03 0.79 19.93
C SER A 33 -14.37 1.42 18.69
N ILE A 34 -15.04 2.41 18.09
CA ILE A 34 -14.52 3.16 16.93
C ILE A 34 -13.13 3.74 17.23
N THR A 35 -12.91 4.21 18.46
CA THR A 35 -11.61 4.75 18.89
C THR A 35 -10.51 3.70 18.81
N SER A 36 -10.76 2.50 19.33
CA SER A 36 -9.79 1.41 19.30
C SER A 36 -9.49 0.93 17.88
N ILE A 37 -10.51 0.86 17.02
CA ILE A 37 -10.35 0.51 15.60
C ILE A 37 -9.48 1.57 14.91
N THR A 38 -9.82 2.85 15.07
CA THR A 38 -9.07 3.95 14.47
C THR A 38 -7.60 3.95 14.93
N GLN A 39 -7.33 3.66 16.20
CA GLN A 39 -5.96 3.52 16.70
C GLN A 39 -5.19 2.39 15.99
N VAL A 40 -5.79 1.21 15.86
CA VAL A 40 -5.17 0.08 15.15
C VAL A 40 -4.90 0.43 13.68
N LEU A 41 -5.83 1.11 13.01
CA LEU A 41 -5.67 1.51 11.61
C LEU A 41 -4.54 2.53 11.43
N VAL A 42 -4.48 3.55 12.28
CA VAL A 42 -3.40 4.55 12.27
C VAL A 42 -2.04 3.88 12.56
N GLN A 43 -1.99 2.96 13.52
CA GLN A 43 -0.78 2.17 13.80
C GLN A 43 -0.38 1.30 12.60
N GLY A 44 -1.34 0.68 11.91
CA GLY A 44 -1.08 -0.09 10.69
C GLY A 44 -0.47 0.75 9.57
N ILE A 45 -0.97 1.98 9.37
CA ILE A 45 -0.36 2.94 8.44
C ILE A 45 1.07 3.26 8.87
N GLY A 46 1.30 3.55 10.15
CA GLY A 46 2.65 3.78 10.69
C GLY A 46 3.61 2.60 10.47
N ILE A 47 3.15 1.37 10.70
CA ILE A 47 3.93 0.15 10.47
C ILE A 47 4.29 0.00 8.99
N SER A 48 3.36 0.32 8.08
CA SER A 48 3.63 0.24 6.63
C SER A 48 4.78 1.17 6.20
N ILE A 49 4.82 2.38 6.75
CA ILE A 49 5.86 3.38 6.47
C ILE A 49 7.20 2.93 7.05
N LEU A 50 7.21 2.51 8.33
CA LEU A 50 8.43 2.02 8.98
C LEU A 50 9.01 0.79 8.27
N ALA A 51 8.16 -0.14 7.86
CA ALA A 51 8.56 -1.31 7.09
C ALA A 51 9.15 -0.90 5.74
N ALA A 52 8.51 0.02 5.01
CA ALA A 52 9.00 0.49 3.71
C ALA A 52 10.41 1.11 3.83
N ILE A 53 10.63 1.95 4.83
CA ILE A 53 11.94 2.57 5.09
C ILE A 53 12.98 1.50 5.44
N PHE A 54 12.64 0.59 6.35
CA PHE A 54 13.55 -0.49 6.77
C PHE A 54 13.98 -1.35 5.58
N PHE A 55 13.04 -1.83 4.78
CA PHE A 55 13.37 -2.66 3.62
C PHE A 55 14.13 -1.89 2.55
N ALA A 56 13.83 -0.60 2.32
CA ALA A 56 14.57 0.22 1.38
C ALA A 56 16.06 0.31 1.76
N ILE A 57 16.36 0.49 3.06
CA ILE A 57 17.73 0.51 3.58
C ILE A 57 18.40 -0.86 3.41
N VAL A 58 17.74 -1.94 3.82
CA VAL A 58 18.28 -3.31 3.73
C VAL A 58 18.62 -3.65 2.27
N ILE A 59 17.72 -3.32 1.35
CA ILE A 59 17.90 -3.58 -0.07
C ILE A 59 19.04 -2.74 -0.66
N ALA A 60 19.18 -1.47 -0.25
CA ALA A 60 20.29 -0.64 -0.67
C ALA A 60 21.63 -1.25 -0.25
N ILE A 61 21.73 -1.72 1.00
CA ILE A 61 22.93 -2.37 1.54
C ILE A 61 23.23 -3.68 0.79
N VAL A 62 22.25 -4.58 0.66
CA VAL A 62 22.42 -5.87 -0.04
C VAL A 62 22.81 -5.64 -1.51
N SER A 63 22.20 -4.66 -2.16
CA SER A 63 22.55 -4.29 -3.54
C SER A 63 23.97 -3.78 -3.67
N ALA A 64 24.43 -2.96 -2.73
CA ALA A 64 25.78 -2.42 -2.72
C ALA A 64 26.81 -3.55 -2.55
N ILE A 65 26.53 -4.53 -1.70
CA ILE A 65 27.38 -5.71 -1.48
C ILE A 65 27.45 -6.58 -2.73
N MET A 66 26.30 -6.91 -3.34
CA MET A 66 26.25 -7.84 -4.47
C MET A 66 26.77 -7.25 -5.78
N THR A 67 26.51 -5.96 -6.05
CA THR A 67 26.66 -5.44 -7.41
C THR A 67 28.05 -4.83 -7.65
N GLN A 68 28.75 -4.35 -6.60
CA GLN A 68 30.05 -3.62 -6.62
C GLN A 68 30.19 -2.43 -7.59
N SER A 69 29.39 -2.34 -8.65
CA SER A 69 29.24 -1.20 -9.55
C SER A 69 28.02 -0.38 -9.15
N LYS A 70 28.18 0.94 -9.11
CA LYS A 70 27.08 1.89 -8.98
C LYS A 70 26.16 1.73 -10.18
N GLU A 71 25.09 0.94 -10.06
CA GLU A 71 24.01 0.96 -11.06
C GLU A 71 23.54 2.41 -11.18
N LYS A 72 23.71 2.99 -12.38
CA LYS A 72 23.33 4.36 -12.64
C LYS A 72 21.81 4.40 -12.68
N ASN A 73 21.19 4.97 -11.65
CA ASN A 73 19.76 5.27 -11.66
C ASN A 73 19.52 6.42 -12.64
N VAL A 74 19.45 6.10 -13.92
CA VAL A 74 19.09 7.07 -14.97
C VAL A 74 17.58 7.25 -14.88
N VAL A 75 17.18 8.40 -14.36
CA VAL A 75 15.79 8.85 -14.36
C VAL A 75 15.46 9.28 -15.79
N ASP A 76 14.51 8.59 -16.41
CA ASP A 76 14.03 8.87 -17.76
C ASP A 76 12.63 9.52 -17.65
N GLU A 77 12.24 10.36 -18.61
CA GLU A 77 10.89 10.96 -18.66
C GLU A 77 9.80 9.87 -18.66
N ARG A 78 10.14 8.69 -19.19
CA ARG A 78 9.28 7.51 -19.16
C ARG A 78 8.92 7.06 -17.74
N ASP A 79 9.80 7.21 -16.76
CA ASP A 79 9.54 6.82 -15.38
C ASP A 79 8.46 7.69 -14.75
N ASN A 80 8.52 9.00 -14.99
CA ASN A 80 7.51 9.94 -14.51
C ASN A 80 6.14 9.60 -15.08
N ILE A 81 6.07 9.24 -16.37
CA ILE A 81 4.82 8.81 -17.02
C ILE A 81 4.27 7.55 -16.36
N ILE A 82 5.12 6.56 -16.04
CA ILE A 82 4.72 5.33 -15.35
C ILE A 82 4.17 5.64 -13.95
N GLU A 83 4.82 6.53 -13.21
CA GLU A 83 4.34 6.97 -11.89
C GLU A 83 2.97 7.65 -11.97
N PHE A 84 2.75 8.52 -12.96
CA PHE A 84 1.45 9.15 -13.17
C PHE A 84 0.35 8.14 -13.52
N TYR A 85 0.64 7.15 -14.37
CA TYR A 85 -0.32 6.08 -14.65
C TYR A 85 -0.67 5.25 -13.42
N ALA A 86 0.33 4.92 -12.60
CA ALA A 86 0.12 4.20 -11.35
C ALA A 86 -0.73 5.00 -10.36
N LEU A 87 -0.45 6.29 -10.19
CA LEU A 87 -1.25 7.21 -9.36
C LEU A 87 -2.69 7.32 -9.86
N ARG A 88 -2.89 7.44 -11.18
CA ARG A 88 -4.22 7.48 -11.79
C ARG A 88 -4.99 6.19 -11.54
N LEU A 89 -4.35 5.03 -11.70
CA LEU A 89 -5.00 3.75 -11.40
C LEU A 89 -5.39 3.66 -9.92
N SER A 90 -4.49 4.01 -9.01
CA SER A 90 -4.75 4.01 -7.56
C SER A 90 -5.95 4.89 -7.21
N SER A 91 -5.98 6.13 -7.70
CA SER A 91 -7.08 7.07 -7.44
C SER A 91 -8.43 6.58 -7.98
N VAL A 92 -8.46 5.94 -9.16
CA VAL A 92 -9.67 5.35 -9.73
C VAL A 92 -10.17 4.18 -8.87
N ILE A 93 -9.28 3.25 -8.48
CA ILE A 93 -9.64 2.10 -7.64
C ILE A 93 -10.16 2.57 -6.29
N PHE A 94 -9.47 3.52 -5.66
CA PHE A 94 -9.89 4.10 -4.39
C PHE A 94 -11.24 4.82 -4.51
N GLY A 95 -11.41 5.65 -5.56
CA GLY A 95 -12.65 6.39 -5.79
C GLY A 95 -13.87 5.47 -5.97
N ILE A 96 -13.74 4.43 -6.79
CA ILE A 96 -14.81 3.44 -6.98
C ILE A 96 -15.11 2.72 -5.66
N SER A 97 -14.06 2.29 -4.94
CA SER A 97 -14.21 1.61 -3.66
C SER A 97 -14.92 2.49 -2.63
N LEU A 98 -14.57 3.77 -2.57
CA LEU A 98 -15.17 4.73 -1.66
C LEU A 98 -16.67 4.93 -1.94
N VAL A 99 -17.07 5.06 -3.21
CA VAL A 99 -18.49 5.15 -3.59
C VAL A 99 -19.26 3.90 -3.15
N ILE A 100 -18.69 2.71 -3.38
CA ILE A 100 -19.31 1.45 -2.96
C ILE A 100 -19.46 1.40 -1.44
N ILE A 101 -18.42 1.74 -0.68
CA ILE A 101 -18.46 1.70 0.79
C ILE A 101 -19.47 2.71 1.34
N LEU A 102 -19.54 3.92 0.80
CA LEU A 102 -20.54 4.92 1.21
C LEU A 102 -21.96 4.47 0.89
N THR A 103 -22.17 3.83 -0.25
CA THR A 103 -23.46 3.21 -0.63
C THR A 103 -23.84 2.13 0.38
N LEU A 104 -22.89 1.28 0.78
CA LEU A 104 -23.11 0.23 1.78
C LEU A 104 -23.42 0.79 3.17
N LEU A 105 -22.72 1.86 3.58
CA LEU A 105 -22.97 2.56 4.84
C LEU A 105 -24.35 3.21 4.87
N GLY A 106 -24.74 3.91 3.81
CA GLY A 106 -25.99 4.67 3.75
C GLY A 106 -27.23 3.80 3.50
N TRP A 107 -27.22 2.99 2.43
CA TRP A 107 -28.41 2.25 1.99
C TRP A 107 -28.52 0.84 2.57
N PHE A 108 -27.39 0.18 2.83
CA PHE A 108 -27.37 -1.21 3.32
C PHE A 108 -27.10 -1.31 4.83
N ASN A 109 -27.09 -0.18 5.53
CA ASN A 109 -26.91 -0.07 6.97
C ASN A 109 -25.67 -0.82 7.49
N LEU A 110 -24.56 -0.78 6.73
CA LEU A 110 -23.29 -1.36 7.14
C LEU A 110 -22.83 -0.70 8.46
N PRO A 111 -22.38 -1.46 9.48
CA PRO A 111 -21.89 -0.84 10.70
C PRO A 111 -20.66 0.02 10.42
N ILE A 112 -20.61 1.19 11.06
CA ILE A 112 -19.55 2.19 10.85
C ILE A 112 -18.14 1.62 11.08
N ASN A 113 -18.00 0.70 12.05
CA ASN A 113 -16.76 -0.02 12.33
C ASN A 113 -16.20 -0.71 11.08
N PHE A 114 -17.05 -1.43 10.34
CA PHE A 114 -16.65 -2.12 9.11
C PHE A 114 -16.43 -1.14 7.96
N GLY A 115 -17.19 -0.04 7.91
CA GLY A 115 -16.98 1.01 6.91
C GLY A 115 -15.59 1.66 7.01
N ILE A 116 -15.17 2.05 8.21
CA ILE A 116 -13.85 2.67 8.42
C ILE A 116 -12.73 1.68 8.06
N ILE A 117 -12.86 0.43 8.50
CA ILE A 117 -11.92 -0.64 8.14
C ILE A 117 -11.84 -0.80 6.62
N ALA A 118 -12.98 -0.92 5.94
CA ALA A 118 -13.04 -1.08 4.49
C ALA A 118 -12.40 0.09 3.74
N ILE A 119 -12.61 1.33 4.20
CA ILE A 119 -11.98 2.52 3.60
C ILE A 119 -10.46 2.40 3.71
N THR A 120 -9.93 2.08 4.90
CA THR A 120 -8.47 1.94 5.07
C THR A 120 -7.91 0.82 4.20
N PHE A 121 -8.54 -0.35 4.16
CA PHE A 121 -8.08 -1.45 3.31
C PHE A 121 -8.17 -1.12 1.82
N SER A 122 -9.14 -0.31 1.39
CA SER A 122 -9.25 0.13 -0.01
C SER A 122 -8.06 0.97 -0.46
N VAL A 123 -7.50 1.79 0.44
CA VAL A 123 -6.27 2.58 0.16
C VAL A 123 -5.08 1.65 -0.05
N PHE A 124 -4.93 0.65 0.83
CA PHE A 124 -3.85 -0.34 0.70
C PHE A 124 -3.99 -1.17 -0.58
N LEU A 125 -5.21 -1.59 -0.93
CA LEU A 125 -5.47 -2.34 -2.15
C LEU A 125 -5.18 -1.51 -3.40
N ALA A 126 -5.64 -0.25 -3.44
CA ALA A 126 -5.36 0.68 -4.52
C ALA A 126 -3.84 0.90 -4.71
N SER A 127 -3.11 1.04 -3.59
CA SER A 127 -1.65 1.12 -3.60
C SER A 127 -1.01 -0.13 -4.21
N ILE A 128 -1.37 -1.33 -3.75
CA ILE A 128 -0.85 -2.61 -4.27
C ILE A 128 -1.12 -2.75 -5.78
N CYS A 129 -2.35 -2.47 -6.23
CA CYS A 129 -2.71 -2.51 -7.65
C CYS A 129 -1.87 -1.54 -8.48
N SER A 130 -1.60 -0.34 -7.96
CA SER A 130 -0.73 0.64 -8.63
C SER A 130 0.71 0.14 -8.75
N THR A 131 1.21 -0.54 -7.72
CA THR A 131 2.58 -1.08 -7.71
C THR A 131 2.71 -2.29 -8.64
N PHE A 132 1.69 -3.13 -8.77
CA PHE A 132 1.65 -4.17 -9.81
C PHE A 132 1.68 -3.57 -11.22
N LEU A 133 0.95 -2.48 -11.47
CA LEU A 133 1.00 -1.78 -12.75
C LEU A 133 2.42 -1.26 -13.03
N LYS A 134 3.09 -0.66 -12.04
CA LYS A 134 4.49 -0.22 -12.17
C LYS A 134 5.40 -1.40 -12.60
N ILE A 135 5.29 -2.55 -11.93
CA ILE A 135 6.09 -3.74 -12.27
C ILE A 135 5.83 -4.19 -13.71
N TYR A 136 4.56 -4.18 -14.15
CA TYR A 136 4.20 -4.54 -15.52
C TYR A 136 4.80 -3.57 -16.56
N LEU A 137 4.74 -2.26 -16.31
CA LEU A 137 5.24 -1.23 -17.22
C LEU A 137 6.76 -1.07 -17.21
N TYR A 138 7.45 -1.49 -16.14
CA TYR A 138 8.91 -1.50 -16.04
C TYR A 138 9.58 -2.71 -16.71
N LYS A 139 8.80 -3.69 -17.18
CA LYS A 139 9.30 -4.84 -17.95
C LYS A 139 9.60 -4.43 -19.39
#